data_AF-A0A836S4S6-F1
#
_entry.id   AF-A0A836S4S6-F1
#
_cell.length_a   1.000
_cell.length_b   1.000
_cell.length_c   1.000
_cell.angle_alpha   90.00
_cell.angle_beta   90.00
_cell.angle_gamma   90.00
#
_symmetry.space_group_name_H-M   'P 1'
#
loop_
_entity.id
_entity.type
_entity.pdbx_description
1 polymer ?
#
loop_
_entity_poly.entity_id
_entity_poly.type
_entity_poly.pdbx_seq_one_letter_code
_entity_poly.pdbx_strand_id
1 'polypeptide(L)'
;MADRELIKLKNIGLKIASRLNEIGVYSRTDLEQIGAAEAHKQIKRNYPDETLAVCYYLYSFEGAVTDTHWNDIPEKRKQALRQIISEGEQENDY
;
A
#
# COMPACT_ATOMS: atom_id res chain seq x y z
N MET A 1 8.14 18.77 -0.84
CA MET A 1 7.02 18.76 0.15
C MET A 1 6.00 17.65 -0.15
N ALA A 2 6.36 16.61 -0.91
CA ALA A 2 5.38 15.62 -1.39
C ALA A 2 4.81 14.74 -0.27
N ASP A 3 5.56 14.48 0.80
CA ASP A 3 5.09 13.68 1.94
C ASP A 3 3.89 14.33 2.65
N ARG A 4 3.73 15.66 2.57
CA ARG A 4 2.70 16.41 3.32
C ARG A 4 1.27 16.07 2.93
N GLU A 5 1.03 15.62 1.70
CA GLU A 5 -0.31 15.24 1.26
C GLU A 5 -0.66 13.82 1.73
N LEU A 6 0.29 12.89 1.64
CA LEU A 6 0.08 11.51 2.05
C LEU A 6 -0.08 11.35 3.57
N ILE A 7 0.68 12.08 4.39
CA ILE A 7 0.55 12.01 5.86
C ILE A 7 -0.79 12.52 6.40
N LYS A 8 -1.58 13.21 5.58
CA LYS A 8 -2.94 13.62 5.94
C LYS A 8 -3.95 12.50 5.76
N LEU A 9 -3.60 11.46 5.01
CA LEU A 9 -4.48 10.31 4.77
C LEU A 9 -4.51 9.39 5.98
N LYS A 10 -5.65 8.75 6.22
CA LYS A 10 -5.80 7.78 7.31
C LYS A 10 -4.77 6.67 7.15
N ASN A 11 -4.19 6.25 8.28
CA ASN A 11 -3.23 5.14 8.40
C ASN A 11 -1.85 5.39 7.74
N ILE A 12 -1.58 6.56 7.17
CA ILE A 12 -0.30 6.85 6.51
C ILE A 12 0.60 7.69 7.42
N GLY A 13 1.62 7.04 8.00
CA GLY A 13 2.70 7.71 8.72
C GLY A 13 3.85 8.13 7.81
N LEU A 14 4.78 8.95 8.32
CA LEU A 14 5.94 9.48 7.56
C LEU A 14 6.73 8.40 6.80
N LYS A 15 7.01 7.26 7.44
CA LYS A 15 7.73 6.15 6.80
C LYS A 15 6.98 5.58 5.60
N ILE A 16 5.66 5.44 5.72
CA ILE A 16 4.81 4.91 4.65
C ILE A 16 4.70 5.94 3.51
N ALA A 17 4.55 7.23 3.85
CA ALA A 17 4.54 8.31 2.87
C ALA A 17 5.85 8.38 2.06
N SER A 18 7.01 8.25 2.72
CA SER A 18 8.32 8.20 2.03
C SER A 18 8.38 7.05 1.03
N ARG A 19 7.93 5.85 1.42
CA ARG A 19 7.95 4.66 0.55
C ARG A 19 6.98 4.78 -0.63
N LEU A 20 5.84 5.42 -0.43
CA LEU A 20 4.90 5.75 -1.52
C LEU A 20 5.54 6.74 -2.50
N ASN A 21 6.23 7.77 -2.01
CA ASN A 21 6.91 8.75 -2.84
C ASN A 21 8.03 8.12 -3.70
N GLU A 22 8.72 7.11 -3.18
CA GLU A 22 9.75 6.35 -3.90
C GLU A 22 9.21 5.56 -5.09
N ILE A 23 7.93 5.17 -5.06
CA ILE A 23 7.24 4.49 -6.18
C ILE A 23 6.40 5.46 -7.02
N GLY A 24 6.57 6.77 -6.85
CA GLY A 24 5.88 7.80 -7.64
C GLY A 24 4.45 8.10 -7.20
N VAL A 25 4.02 7.63 -6.02
CA VAL A 25 2.70 7.95 -5.44
C VAL A 25 2.86 9.15 -4.52
N TYR A 26 2.23 10.29 -4.86
CA TYR A 26 2.37 11.54 -4.09
C TYR A 26 1.04 12.03 -3.49
N SER A 27 -0.08 11.41 -3.87
CA SER A 27 -1.42 11.80 -3.45
C SER A 27 -2.35 10.59 -3.28
N ARG A 28 -3.52 10.84 -2.67
CA ARG A 28 -4.60 9.84 -2.62
C ARG A 28 -5.01 9.39 -4.01
N THR A 29 -5.13 10.32 -4.95
CA THR A 29 -5.51 10.02 -6.34
C THR A 29 -4.51 9.08 -7.01
N ASP A 30 -3.21 9.29 -6.79
CA ASP A 30 -2.18 8.39 -7.32
C ASP A 30 -2.30 6.99 -6.70
N LEU A 31 -2.54 6.93 -5.40
CA LEU A 31 -2.74 5.67 -4.67
C LEU A 31 -4.02 4.94 -5.12
N GLU A 32 -5.07 5.67 -5.47
CA GLU A 32 -6.31 5.14 -6.05
C GLU A 32 -6.10 4.59 -7.46
N GLN A 33 -5.32 5.28 -8.29
CA GLN A 33 -5.02 4.85 -9.66
C GLN A 33 -4.19 3.57 -9.70
N ILE A 34 -3.13 3.48 -8.88
CA ILE A 34 -2.27 2.30 -8.83
C ILE A 34 -2.93 1.16 -8.02
N GLY A 35 -3.69 1.50 -6.98
CA GLY A 35 -4.31 0.56 -6.06
C GLY A 35 -3.38 0.06 -4.93
N ALA A 36 -3.98 -0.26 -3.79
CA ALA A 36 -3.28 -0.67 -2.57
C ALA A 36 -2.36 -1.90 -2.75
N ALA A 37 -2.81 -2.91 -3.50
CA ALA A 37 -2.06 -4.13 -3.71
C ALA A 37 -0.82 -3.91 -4.59
N GLU A 38 -0.93 -3.13 -5.66
CA GLU A 38 0.20 -2.84 -6.53
C GLU A 38 1.21 -1.91 -5.85
N ALA A 39 0.75 -0.89 -5.12
CA ALA A 39 1.63 -0.06 -4.30
C ALA A 39 2.45 -0.91 -3.30
N HIS A 40 1.82 -1.90 -2.66
CA HIS A 40 2.51 -2.84 -1.78
C HIS A 40 3.57 -3.67 -2.52
N LYS A 41 3.22 -4.21 -3.70
CA LYS A 41 4.16 -5.00 -4.52
C LYS A 41 5.38 -4.18 -4.95
N GLN A 42 5.17 -2.96 -5.42
CA GLN A 42 6.28 -2.09 -5.85
C GLN A 42 7.20 -1.72 -4.69
N ILE A 43 6.64 -1.39 -3.51
CA ILE A 43 7.47 -1.15 -2.32
C ILE A 43 8.20 -2.45 -1.93
N LYS A 44 7.56 -3.63 -1.99
CA LYS A 44 8.26 -4.90 -1.70
C LYS A 44 9.42 -5.16 -2.66
N ARG A 45 9.29 -4.81 -3.94
CA ARG A 45 10.38 -4.90 -4.94
C ARG A 45 11.55 -3.98 -4.60
N ASN A 46 11.29 -2.78 -4.05
CA ASN A 46 12.34 -1.86 -3.62
C ASN A 46 13.04 -2.28 -2.31
N TYR A 47 12.36 -3.10 -1.49
CA TYR A 47 12.85 -3.56 -0.19
C TYR A 47 12.77 -5.10 -0.06
N PRO A 48 13.51 -5.87 -0.87
CA PRO A 48 13.42 -7.33 -0.89
C PRO A 48 13.79 -7.96 0.46
N ASP A 49 14.79 -7.39 1.14
CA ASP A 49 15.31 -7.87 2.43
C ASP A 49 14.43 -7.49 3.64
N GLU A 50 13.43 -6.62 3.46
CA GLU A 50 12.53 -6.22 4.55
C GLU A 50 11.23 -7.01 4.53
N THR A 51 10.78 -7.44 5.71
CA THR A 51 9.41 -7.93 5.89
C THR A 51 8.44 -6.76 5.96
N LEU A 52 7.73 -6.50 4.86
CA LEU A 52 6.63 -5.53 4.85
C LEU A 52 5.39 -6.17 5.47
N ALA A 53 5.11 -5.82 6.73
CA ALA A 53 3.92 -6.33 7.40
C ALA A 53 2.65 -5.84 6.67
N VAL A 54 1.81 -6.79 6.24
CA VAL A 54 0.57 -6.53 5.48
C VAL A 54 -0.32 -5.50 6.16
N CYS A 55 -0.42 -5.54 7.50
CA CYS A 55 -1.24 -4.59 8.24
C CYS A 55 -0.73 -3.14 8.14
N TYR A 56 0.59 -2.93 8.16
CA TYR A 56 1.18 -1.59 8.13
C TYR A 56 1.23 -0.99 6.74
N TYR A 57 1.26 -1.81 5.69
CA TYR A 57 1.34 -1.34 4.31
C TYR A 57 0.02 -1.53 3.59
N LEU A 58 -0.34 -2.78 3.27
CA LEU A 58 -1.48 -3.09 2.42
C LEU A 58 -2.80 -2.55 2.96
N TYR A 59 -3.07 -2.76 4.25
CA TYR A 59 -4.31 -2.27 4.86
C TYR A 59 -4.29 -0.77 5.11
N SER A 60 -3.13 -0.20 5.38
CA SER A 60 -2.99 1.26 5.48
C SER A 60 -3.31 1.94 4.15
N PHE A 61 -2.84 1.37 3.03
CA PHE A 61 -3.13 1.88 1.69
C PHE A 61 -4.61 1.79 1.34
N GLU A 62 -5.22 0.62 1.55
CA GLU A 62 -6.65 0.45 1.32
C GLU A 62 -7.47 1.41 2.20
N GLY A 63 -7.11 1.54 3.48
CA GLY A 63 -7.76 2.46 4.40
C GLY A 63 -7.59 3.93 4.02
N ALA A 64 -6.44 4.31 3.46
CA ALA A 64 -6.20 5.64 2.93
C ALA A 64 -7.08 5.95 1.70
N VAL A 65 -7.25 4.98 0.80
CA VAL A 65 -8.11 5.08 -0.39
C VAL A 65 -9.59 5.14 -0.02
N THR A 66 -10.01 4.32 0.93
CA THR A 66 -11.42 4.17 1.34
C THR A 66 -11.84 5.09 2.48
N ASP A 67 -10.94 5.96 2.93
CA ASP A 67 -11.10 6.79 4.13
C ASP A 67 -11.58 5.97 5.36
N THR A 68 -11.06 4.76 5.51
CA THR A 68 -11.43 3.81 6.57
C THR A 68 -10.21 3.50 7.43
N HIS A 69 -10.36 3.42 8.75
CA HIS A 69 -9.26 3.00 9.62
C HIS A 69 -8.93 1.53 9.34
N TRP A 70 -7.66 1.14 9.34
CA TRP A 70 -7.22 -0.20 8.88
C TRP A 70 -7.91 -1.38 9.62
N ASN A 71 -8.29 -1.18 10.88
CA ASN A 71 -9.05 -2.17 11.66
C ASN A 71 -10.46 -2.39 11.11
N ASP A 72 -11.10 -1.34 10.61
CA ASP A 72 -12.52 -1.34 10.23
C ASP A 72 -12.73 -1.82 8.78
N ILE A 73 -11.65 -2.06 8.03
CA ILE A 73 -11.73 -2.65 6.70
C ILE A 73 -12.36 -4.07 6.83
N PRO A 74 -13.42 -4.38 6.07
CA PRO A 74 -14.08 -5.68 6.12
C PRO A 74 -13.11 -6.84 5.87
N GLU A 75 -13.25 -7.92 6.64
CA GLU A 75 -12.34 -9.08 6.53
C GLU A 75 -12.33 -9.68 5.12
N LYS A 76 -13.48 -9.72 4.45
CA LYS A 76 -13.58 -10.15 3.04
C LYS A 76 -12.67 -9.33 2.11
N ARG A 77 -12.57 -8.01 2.33
CA ARG A 77 -11.70 -7.13 1.55
C ARG A 77 -10.23 -7.38 1.89
N LYS A 78 -9.89 -7.54 3.18
CA LYS A 78 -8.54 -7.92 3.63
C LYS A 78 -8.07 -9.25 3.01
N GLN A 79 -8.97 -10.23 2.92
CA GLN A 79 -8.69 -11.52 2.26
C GLN A 79 -8.42 -11.35 0.76
N ALA A 80 -9.28 -10.61 0.04
CA ALA A 80 -9.07 -10.34 -1.38
C ALA A 80 -7.73 -9.63 -1.65
N LEU A 81 -7.37 -8.63 -0.83
CA LEU A 81 -6.09 -7.92 -0.96
C LEU A 81 -4.89 -8.86 -0.73
N ARG A 82 -4.94 -9.72 0.29
CA ARG A 82 -3.91 -10.73 0.55
C ARG A 82 -3.75 -11.69 -0.62
N GLN A 83 -4.86 -12.13 -1.20
CA GLN A 83 -4.84 -13.01 -2.36
C GLN A 83 -4.14 -12.34 -3.56
N ILE A 84 -4.47 -11.08 -3.87
CA ILE A 84 -3.86 -10.34 -4.98
C ILE A 84 -2.34 -10.21 -4.82
N ILE A 85 -1.84 -9.98 -3.60
CA ILE A 85 -0.39 -9.87 -3.37
C ILE A 85 0.32 -11.21 -3.41
N SER A 86 -0.32 -12.30 -2.98
CA SER A 86 0.24 -13.66 -3.07
C SER A 86 0.24 -14.22 -4.50
N GLU A 87 -0.76 -13.91 -5.31
CA GLU A 87 -0.83 -14.34 -6.71
C GLU A 87 0.20 -13.62 -7.59
N GLY A 88 0.55 -12.37 -7.24
CA GLY A 88 1.55 -11.59 -7.97
C GLY A 88 3.01 -11.96 -7.72
N GLU A 89 3.30 -12.94 -6.85
CA GLU A 89 4.67 -13.45 -6.64
C GLU A 89 5.08 -14.49 -7.70
N GLN A 90 4.16 -14.91 -8.59
CA GLN A 90 4.40 -15.97 -9.59
C GLN A 90 4.85 -15.48 -10.97
N GLU A 91 5.06 -14.18 -11.18
CA GLU A 91 5.35 -13.61 -12.51
C GLU A 91 6.71 -12.90 -12.54
N ASN A 92 7.80 -13.70 -12.58
CA ASN A 92 9.08 -13.28 -13.15
C ASN A 92 10.00 -14.49 -13.41
N ASP A 93 9.74 -15.22 -14.49
CA ASP A 93 10.70 -16.15 -15.09
C ASP A 93 10.46 -16.19 -16.61
N TYR A 94 11.09 -15.27 -17.35
CA TYR A 94 11.35 -15.34 -18.80
C TYR A 94 12.52 -14.42 -19.17
#